data_AF-A0A0B5DBQ4-F1
#
_entry.id   AF-A0A0B5DBQ4-F1
#
_cell.length_a   1.000
_cell.length_b   1.000
_cell.length_c   1.000
_cell.angle_alpha   90.00
_cell.angle_beta   90.00
_cell.angle_gamma   90.00
#
_symmetry.space_group_name_H-M   'P 1'
#
loop_
_entity.id
_entity.type
_entity.pdbx_description
1 polymer ?
#
loop_
_entity_poly.entity_id
_entity_poly.type
_entity_poly.pdbx_seq_one_letter_code
_entity_poly.pdbx_strand_id
1 'polypeptide(L)'
;MHRRRTAIALSAALVAAPLLTACGGAPHAGAAAVVGGERITVSQLEGRVNEVRVAQRAAAPDEAQYEQTVSRTSSLTRDTLHTMVLDRVLDRAAKDAGVSVSRGDVAEMRSGLEAQAGGPKALQSAWLMQYGVAPKRLDASLRTEVRAQKLAVALGIDMNTTEGKTTFWKAMSQASKDLHIDLNPRYGAWDVEKSSRVDGKTPWIQEATAEPQQPA
;
A
#
# COMPACT_ATOMS: atom_id res chain seq x y z
N MET A 1 -46.16 1.85 76.38
CA MET A 1 -47.19 1.05 75.66
C MET A 1 -47.56 1.84 74.42
N HIS A 2 -47.47 1.43 73.16
CA HIS A 2 -47.37 0.14 72.49
C HIS A 2 -46.42 0.25 71.29
N ARG A 3 -45.60 -0.78 71.08
CA ARG A 3 -44.92 -1.05 69.81
C ARG A 3 -45.97 -1.42 68.75
N ARG A 4 -45.85 -0.89 67.53
CA ARG A 4 -46.29 -1.59 66.33
C ARG A 4 -45.20 -1.52 65.26
N ARG A 5 -44.67 -2.71 64.99
CA ARG A 5 -43.71 -3.02 63.94
C ARG A 5 -44.53 -3.30 62.69
N THR A 6 -44.22 -2.62 61.59
CA THR A 6 -44.63 -3.03 60.25
C THR A 6 -43.39 -2.94 59.38
N ALA A 7 -42.78 -4.11 59.18
CA ALA A 7 -41.68 -4.30 58.24
C ALA A 7 -42.28 -4.28 56.83
N ILE A 8 -41.85 -3.33 56.01
CA ILE A 8 -42.08 -3.34 54.57
C ILE A 8 -40.76 -3.84 53.95
N ALA A 9 -40.79 -5.07 53.47
CA ALA A 9 -39.73 -5.63 52.66
C ALA A 9 -39.75 -4.94 51.29
N LEU A 10 -38.80 -4.02 51.07
CA LEU A 10 -38.53 -3.47 49.75
C LEU A 10 -37.55 -4.41 49.05
N SER A 11 -38.09 -5.17 48.12
CA SER A 11 -37.37 -5.99 47.15
C SER A 11 -36.33 -5.15 46.42
N ALA A 12 -35.05 -5.42 46.68
CA ALA A 12 -33.95 -4.90 45.88
C ALA A 12 -34.00 -5.57 44.50
N ALA A 13 -34.62 -4.90 43.53
CA ALA A 13 -34.45 -5.25 42.13
C ALA A 13 -33.00 -4.88 41.73
N LEU A 14 -32.11 -5.88 41.75
CA LEU A 14 -30.83 -5.81 41.06
C LEU A 14 -31.13 -5.66 39.57
N VAL A 15 -31.18 -4.42 39.10
CA VAL A 15 -31.06 -4.11 37.68
C VAL A 15 -29.61 -4.44 37.32
N ALA A 16 -29.37 -5.70 36.96
CA ALA A 16 -28.19 -6.07 36.20
C ALA A 16 -28.33 -5.36 34.84
N ALA A 17 -27.79 -4.15 34.76
CA ALA A 17 -27.51 -3.55 33.48
C ALA A 17 -26.58 -4.53 32.75
N PRO A 18 -26.94 -5.07 31.57
CA PRO A 18 -25.95 -5.68 30.73
C PRO A 18 -25.03 -4.54 30.34
N LEU A 19 -23.89 -4.42 31.02
CA LEU A 19 -22.74 -3.74 30.45
C LEU A 19 -22.50 -4.48 29.14
N LEU A 20 -22.94 -3.86 28.04
CA LEU A 20 -22.48 -4.16 26.70
C LEU A 20 -20.98 -3.82 26.69
N THR A 21 -20.18 -4.67 27.34
CA THR A 21 -18.78 -4.85 26.99
C THR A 21 -18.82 -5.44 25.59
N ALA A 22 -18.97 -4.57 24.59
CA ALA A 22 -18.54 -4.87 23.23
C ALA A 22 -17.01 -5.06 23.30
N CYS A 23 -16.62 -6.25 23.75
CA CYS A 23 -15.32 -6.82 23.52
C CYS A 23 -15.15 -6.90 22.00
N GLY A 24 -14.29 -6.06 21.44
CA GLY A 24 -14.03 -6.07 20.01
C GLY A 24 -13.43 -4.80 19.44
N GLY A 25 -12.79 -3.96 20.26
CA GLY A 25 -11.84 -2.96 19.78
C GLY A 25 -10.60 -3.65 19.21
N ALA A 26 -10.76 -4.43 18.15
CA ALA A 26 -9.64 -4.89 17.36
C ALA A 26 -9.03 -3.65 16.68
N PRO A 27 -7.70 -3.51 16.63
CA PRO A 27 -7.02 -2.42 15.93
C PRO A 27 -7.41 -2.31 14.44
N HIS A 28 -8.17 -3.28 13.92
CA HIS A 28 -8.63 -3.35 12.54
C HIS A 28 -10.14 -3.20 12.31
N ALA A 29 -10.94 -2.67 13.25
CA ALA A 29 -12.37 -2.43 12.98
C ALA A 29 -12.55 -1.54 11.73
N GLY A 30 -12.87 -2.15 10.59
CA GLY A 30 -12.95 -1.49 9.28
C GLY A 30 -11.60 -1.12 8.62
N ALA A 31 -10.45 -1.49 9.20
CA ALA A 31 -9.12 -1.23 8.63
C ALA A 31 -8.51 -2.48 7.97
N ALA A 32 -7.90 -2.27 6.81
CA ALA A 32 -7.03 -3.23 6.15
C ALA A 32 -5.58 -3.13 6.67
N ALA A 33 -5.14 -1.92 7.03
CA ALA A 33 -3.88 -1.70 7.74
C ALA A 33 -3.94 -0.40 8.56
N VAL A 34 -3.06 -0.28 9.55
CA VAL A 34 -2.75 0.96 10.26
C VAL A 34 -1.28 1.29 10.02
N VAL A 35 -1.00 2.52 9.60
CA VAL A 35 0.34 3.00 9.22
C VAL A 35 0.54 4.39 9.81
N GLY A 36 1.46 4.50 10.77
CA GLY A 36 1.73 5.75 11.50
C GLY A 36 0.54 6.25 12.32
N GLY A 37 -0.32 5.33 12.78
CA GLY A 37 -1.60 5.67 13.43
C GLY A 37 -2.74 6.01 12.47
N GLU A 38 -2.48 6.14 11.17
CA GLU A 38 -3.52 6.36 10.16
C GLU A 38 -4.06 5.03 9.62
N ARG A 39 -5.38 4.95 9.39
CA ARG A 39 -6.02 3.74 8.86
C ARG A 39 -6.06 3.76 7.34
N ILE A 40 -5.61 2.66 6.73
CA ILE A 40 -6.07 2.24 5.41
C ILE A 40 -7.33 1.43 5.63
N THR A 41 -8.49 2.00 5.29
CA THR A 41 -9.78 1.32 5.44
C THR A 41 -9.96 0.21 4.41
N VAL A 42 -10.80 -0.77 4.75
CA VAL A 42 -11.22 -1.82 3.82
C VAL A 42 -11.88 -1.21 2.58
N SER A 43 -12.75 -0.22 2.74
CA SER A 43 -13.40 0.46 1.61
C SER A 43 -12.42 1.17 0.69
N GLN A 44 -11.35 1.78 1.23
CA GLN A 44 -10.30 2.38 0.40
C GLN A 44 -9.53 1.33 -0.39
N LEU A 45 -9.22 0.19 0.25
CA LEU A 45 -8.54 -0.93 -0.41
C LEU A 45 -9.41 -1.52 -1.53
N GLU A 46 -10.65 -1.90 -1.23
CA GLU A 46 -11.57 -2.47 -2.22
C GLU A 46 -11.86 -1.47 -3.35
N GLY A 47 -11.94 -0.17 -3.02
CA GLY A 47 -12.01 0.90 -4.01
C GLY A 47 -10.85 0.82 -5.00
N ARG A 48 -9.59 0.76 -4.52
CA ARG A 48 -8.42 0.64 -5.40
C ARG A 48 -8.41 -0.65 -6.20
N VAL A 49 -8.79 -1.78 -5.61
CA VAL A 49 -8.91 -3.06 -6.33
C VAL A 49 -9.93 -2.97 -7.46
N ASN A 50 -11.09 -2.37 -7.20
CA ASN A 50 -12.13 -2.19 -8.19
C ASN A 50 -11.67 -1.28 -9.35
N GLU A 51 -10.90 -0.23 -9.06
CA GLU A 51 -10.32 0.64 -10.10
C GLU A 51 -9.45 -0.16 -11.08
N VAL A 52 -8.67 -1.12 -10.58
CA VAL A 52 -7.83 -2.00 -11.39
C VAL A 52 -8.70 -2.98 -12.17
N ARG A 53 -9.69 -3.61 -11.54
CA ARG A 53 -10.60 -4.56 -12.21
C ARG A 53 -11.39 -3.92 -13.34
N VAL A 54 -11.92 -2.71 -13.12
CA VAL A 54 -12.61 -1.94 -14.17
C VAL A 54 -11.66 -1.64 -15.33
N ALA A 55 -10.42 -1.24 -15.05
CA ALA A 55 -9.43 -0.96 -16.09
C ALA A 55 -9.00 -2.24 -16.85
N GLN A 56 -8.81 -3.36 -16.14
CA GLN A 56 -8.50 -4.66 -16.76
C GLN A 56 -9.65 -5.13 -17.65
N ARG A 57 -10.89 -4.96 -17.20
CA ARG A 57 -12.08 -5.29 -18.00
C ARG A 57 -12.15 -4.45 -19.26
N ALA A 58 -11.91 -3.15 -19.15
CA ALA A 58 -11.91 -2.25 -20.30
C ALA A 58 -10.77 -2.53 -21.30
N ALA A 59 -9.66 -3.09 -20.84
CA ALA A 59 -8.52 -3.45 -21.67
C ALA A 59 -8.63 -4.85 -22.31
N ALA A 60 -9.51 -5.72 -21.79
CA ALA A 60 -9.68 -7.08 -22.30
C ALA A 60 -10.47 -7.08 -23.62
N PRO A 61 -10.01 -7.79 -24.66
CA PRO A 61 -10.75 -7.90 -25.93
C PRO A 61 -12.11 -8.60 -25.79
N ASP A 62 -12.20 -9.56 -24.88
CA ASP A 62 -13.38 -10.39 -24.64
C ASP A 62 -13.43 -10.92 -23.20
N GLU A 63 -14.51 -11.63 -22.86
CA GLU A 63 -14.73 -12.24 -21.55
C GLU A 63 -13.65 -13.25 -21.19
N ALA A 64 -13.20 -14.09 -22.13
CA ALA A 64 -12.25 -15.16 -21.86
C ALA A 64 -10.87 -14.60 -21.47
N GLN A 65 -10.43 -13.54 -22.15
CA GLN A 65 -9.19 -12.82 -21.82
C GLN A 65 -9.30 -12.07 -20.49
N TYR A 66 -10.47 -11.52 -20.19
CA TYR A 66 -10.72 -10.90 -18.88
C TYR A 66 -10.61 -11.93 -17.74
N GLU A 67 -11.29 -13.07 -17.86
CA GLU A 67 -11.22 -14.16 -16.87
C GLU A 67 -9.79 -14.72 -16.72
N GLN A 68 -9.05 -14.82 -17.81
CA GLN A 68 -7.63 -15.16 -17.75
C GLN A 68 -6.80 -14.12 -16.98
N THR A 69 -7.11 -12.84 -17.14
CA THR A 69 -6.45 -11.76 -16.38
C THR A 69 -6.79 -11.82 -14.90
N VAL A 70 -8.06 -12.06 -14.55
CA VAL A 70 -8.51 -12.21 -13.16
C VAL A 70 -7.82 -13.39 -12.49
N SER A 71 -7.75 -14.55 -13.16
CA SER A 71 -7.10 -15.75 -12.61
C SER A 71 -5.60 -15.56 -12.36
N ARG A 72 -4.89 -14.84 -13.25
CA ARG A 72 -3.46 -14.48 -13.07
C ARG A 72 -3.23 -13.45 -11.97
N THR A 73 -4.25 -12.73 -11.53
CA THR A 73 -4.16 -11.66 -10.53
C THR A 73 -4.98 -11.96 -9.29
N SER A 74 -4.98 -13.23 -8.86
CA SER A 74 -5.66 -13.71 -7.65
C SER A 74 -5.15 -13.05 -6.35
N SER A 75 -3.92 -12.53 -6.35
CA SER A 75 -3.33 -11.78 -5.23
C SER A 75 -3.63 -10.28 -5.24
N LEU A 76 -4.38 -9.76 -6.21
CA LEU A 76 -4.52 -8.31 -6.44
C LEU A 76 -4.86 -7.52 -5.17
N THR A 77 -5.80 -8.00 -4.35
CA THR A 77 -6.19 -7.28 -3.12
C THR A 77 -5.03 -7.14 -2.13
N ARG A 78 -4.27 -8.22 -1.91
CA ARG A 78 -3.09 -8.17 -1.03
C ARG A 78 -2.00 -7.27 -1.61
N ASP A 79 -1.81 -7.35 -2.92
CA ASP A 79 -0.79 -6.57 -3.63
C ASP A 79 -1.11 -5.08 -3.61
N THR A 80 -2.39 -4.75 -3.78
CA THR A 80 -2.88 -3.37 -3.69
C THR A 80 -2.64 -2.81 -2.29
N LEU A 81 -2.97 -3.57 -1.23
CA LEU A 81 -2.69 -3.14 0.14
C LEU A 81 -1.20 -2.96 0.38
N HIS A 82 -0.37 -3.89 -0.09
CA HIS A 82 1.07 -3.81 0.06
C HIS A 82 1.62 -2.53 -0.57
N THR A 83 1.23 -2.21 -1.80
CA THR A 83 1.64 -0.96 -2.48
C THR A 83 1.14 0.29 -1.74
N MET A 84 -0.05 0.25 -1.15
CA MET A 84 -0.56 1.36 -0.33
C MET A 84 0.30 1.62 0.91
N VAL A 85 0.72 0.56 1.60
CA VAL A 85 1.60 0.65 2.78
C VAL A 85 2.99 1.11 2.35
N LEU A 86 3.53 0.52 1.30
CA LEU A 86 4.86 0.82 0.77
C LEU A 86 5.02 2.28 0.33
N ASP A 87 3.99 2.88 -0.28
CA ASP A 87 3.99 4.31 -0.61
C ASP A 87 4.15 5.18 0.65
N ARG A 88 3.53 4.79 1.77
CA ARG A 88 3.69 5.51 3.06
C ARG A 88 5.07 5.31 3.68
N VAL A 89 5.64 4.11 3.56
CA VAL A 89 7.01 3.83 4.02
C VAL A 89 8.02 4.66 3.23
N LEU A 90 7.91 4.66 1.90
CA LEU A 90 8.77 5.49 1.06
C LEU A 90 8.60 6.98 1.35
N ASP A 91 7.36 7.44 1.55
CA ASP A 91 7.07 8.82 1.94
C ASP A 91 7.75 9.20 3.26
N ARG A 92 7.72 8.31 4.25
CA ARG A 92 8.43 8.50 5.52
C ARG A 92 9.95 8.50 5.33
N ALA A 93 10.51 7.49 4.67
CA ALA A 93 11.96 7.40 4.45
C ALA A 93 12.52 8.61 3.69
N ALA A 94 11.78 9.09 2.67
CA ALA A 94 12.14 10.30 1.95
C ALA A 94 12.12 11.54 2.85
N LYS A 95 11.08 11.71 3.68
CA LYS A 95 11.01 12.82 4.64
C LYS A 95 12.15 12.79 5.64
N ASP A 96 12.49 11.61 6.16
CA ASP A 96 13.60 11.43 7.10
C ASP A 96 14.95 11.79 6.46
N ALA A 97 15.09 11.58 5.15
CA ALA A 97 16.24 11.99 4.35
C ALA A 97 16.17 13.43 3.80
N GLY A 98 15.15 14.23 4.17
CA GLY A 98 14.97 15.60 3.67
C GLY A 98 14.60 15.70 2.19
N VAL A 99 14.12 14.62 1.58
CA VAL A 99 13.73 14.53 0.16
C VAL A 99 12.31 15.02 -0.03
N SER A 100 12.11 15.88 -1.04
CA SER A 100 10.80 16.30 -1.51
C SER A 100 10.59 15.98 -2.98
N VAL A 101 9.33 15.71 -3.34
CA VAL A 101 8.91 15.44 -4.72
C VAL A 101 7.92 16.51 -5.16
N SER A 102 8.25 17.21 -6.25
CA SER A 102 7.43 18.24 -6.86
C SER A 102 6.51 17.67 -7.93
N ARG A 103 5.57 18.49 -8.41
CA ARG A 103 4.77 18.14 -9.60
C ARG A 103 5.62 18.09 -10.88
N GLY A 104 6.67 18.92 -10.96
CA GLY A 104 7.57 18.97 -12.10
C GLY A 104 8.31 17.66 -12.29
N ASP A 105 8.84 17.08 -11.20
CA ASP A 105 9.56 15.81 -11.26
C ASP A 105 8.69 14.67 -11.81
N VAL A 106 7.41 14.62 -11.38
CA VAL A 106 6.46 13.60 -11.84
C VAL A 106 6.10 13.83 -13.31
N ALA A 107 5.91 15.07 -13.73
CA ALA A 107 5.62 15.40 -15.13
C ALA A 107 6.80 15.07 -16.05
N GLU A 108 8.03 15.33 -15.61
CA GLU A 108 9.25 15.00 -16.34
C GLU A 108 9.40 13.49 -16.51
N MET A 109 9.29 12.71 -15.41
CA MET A 109 9.32 11.25 -15.48
C MET A 109 8.22 10.71 -16.39
N ARG A 110 6.99 11.24 -16.25
CA ARG A 110 5.87 10.82 -17.08
C ARG A 110 6.12 11.08 -18.55
N SER A 111 6.58 12.29 -18.92
CA SER A 111 6.89 12.63 -20.32
C SER A 111 7.94 11.69 -20.91
N GLY A 112 8.99 11.35 -20.15
CA GLY A 112 10.01 10.41 -20.59
C GLY A 112 9.46 9.01 -20.82
N LEU A 113 8.60 8.52 -19.92
CA LEU A 113 7.95 7.21 -20.05
C LEU A 113 6.91 7.17 -21.16
N GLU A 114 6.16 8.25 -21.37
CA GLU A 114 5.20 8.36 -22.48
C GLU A 114 5.93 8.33 -23.83
N ALA A 115 7.08 9.01 -23.95
CA ALA A 115 7.90 8.94 -25.17
C ALA A 115 8.40 7.52 -25.44
N GLN A 116 8.85 6.79 -24.41
CA GLN A 116 9.32 5.40 -24.52
C GLN A 116 8.20 4.41 -24.85
N ALA A 117 7.03 4.58 -24.24
CA ALA A 117 5.89 3.68 -24.43
C ALA A 117 5.15 3.91 -25.76
N GLY A 118 5.41 5.02 -26.46
CA GLY A 118 4.64 5.41 -27.65
C GLY A 118 3.35 6.19 -27.35
N GLY A 119 3.27 6.82 -26.17
CA GLY A 119 2.25 7.79 -25.79
C GLY A 119 1.51 7.50 -24.48
N PRO A 120 0.62 8.41 -24.02
CA PRO A 120 -0.05 8.32 -22.73
C PRO A 120 -0.88 7.05 -22.52
N LYS A 121 -1.62 6.62 -23.55
CA LYS A 121 -2.46 5.42 -23.47
C LYS A 121 -1.62 4.15 -23.37
N ALA A 122 -0.53 4.08 -24.13
CA ALA A 122 0.38 2.93 -24.09
C ALA A 122 1.05 2.81 -22.71
N LEU A 123 1.48 3.94 -22.13
CA LEU A 123 2.00 3.98 -20.77
C LEU A 123 0.98 3.49 -19.73
N GLN A 124 -0.27 3.98 -19.79
CA GLN A 124 -1.34 3.57 -18.89
C GLN A 124 -1.62 2.07 -18.97
N SER A 125 -1.69 1.52 -20.19
CA SER A 125 -1.90 0.09 -20.41
C SER A 125 -0.73 -0.74 -19.87
N ALA A 126 0.51 -0.31 -20.11
CA ALA A 126 1.70 -0.98 -19.60
C ALA A 126 1.71 -1.01 -18.06
N TRP A 127 1.45 0.13 -17.41
CA TRP A 127 1.40 0.23 -15.94
C TRP A 127 0.30 -0.64 -15.33
N LEU A 128 -0.87 -0.69 -15.98
CA LEU A 128 -1.98 -1.53 -15.55
C LEU A 128 -1.61 -3.02 -15.62
N MET A 129 -1.03 -3.46 -16.72
CA MET A 129 -0.71 -4.88 -16.95
C MET A 129 0.48 -5.35 -16.11
N GLN A 130 1.50 -4.52 -15.98
CA GLN A 130 2.74 -4.91 -15.30
C GLN A 130 2.66 -4.73 -13.78
N TYR A 131 1.96 -3.68 -13.32
CA TYR A 131 2.00 -3.28 -11.91
C TYR A 131 0.62 -3.20 -11.25
N GLY A 132 -0.47 -3.48 -11.99
CA GLY A 132 -1.81 -3.39 -11.45
C GLY A 132 -2.19 -1.95 -11.03
N VAL A 133 -1.65 -0.95 -11.72
CA VAL A 133 -1.96 0.46 -11.45
C VAL A 133 -3.04 0.94 -12.41
N ALA A 134 -4.21 1.27 -11.87
CA ALA A 134 -5.29 1.85 -12.69
C ALA A 134 -4.86 3.20 -13.31
N PRO A 135 -5.31 3.55 -14.53
CA PRO A 135 -4.88 4.77 -15.22
C PRO A 135 -4.99 6.06 -14.38
N LYS A 136 -6.06 6.19 -13.59
CA LYS A 136 -6.28 7.35 -12.72
C LYS A 136 -5.33 7.43 -11.51
N ARG A 137 -4.55 6.39 -11.26
CA ARG A 137 -3.54 6.31 -10.19
C ARG A 137 -2.12 6.42 -10.73
N LEU A 138 -1.93 6.54 -12.05
CA LEU A 138 -0.62 6.61 -12.68
C LEU A 138 0.26 7.70 -12.05
N ASP A 139 -0.22 8.95 -11.97
CA ASP A 139 0.59 10.06 -11.41
C ASP A 139 0.96 9.83 -9.93
N ALA A 140 0.09 9.17 -9.16
CA ALA A 140 0.41 8.82 -7.77
C ALA A 140 1.49 7.73 -7.71
N SER A 141 1.40 6.72 -8.57
CA SER A 141 2.44 5.69 -8.71
C SER A 141 3.78 6.29 -9.16
N LEU A 142 3.77 7.17 -10.16
CA LEU A 142 4.98 7.84 -10.65
C LEU A 142 5.60 8.73 -9.59
N ARG A 143 4.80 9.39 -8.74
CA ARG A 143 5.33 10.10 -7.57
C ARG A 143 6.09 9.17 -6.63
N THR A 144 5.58 7.96 -6.39
CA THR A 144 6.27 6.95 -5.58
C THR A 144 7.60 6.55 -6.21
N GLU A 145 7.66 6.36 -7.52
CA GLU A 145 8.90 6.06 -8.25
C GLU A 145 9.93 7.19 -8.15
N VAL A 146 9.52 8.44 -8.44
CA VAL A 146 10.39 9.61 -8.30
C VAL A 146 10.93 9.72 -6.87
N ARG A 147 10.08 9.44 -5.87
CA ARG A 147 10.49 9.47 -4.47
C ARG A 147 11.58 8.45 -4.17
N ALA A 148 11.44 7.23 -4.66
CA ALA A 148 12.45 6.19 -4.49
C ALA A 148 13.78 6.58 -5.15
N GLN A 149 13.74 7.11 -6.38
CA GLN A 149 14.94 7.59 -7.08
C GLN A 149 15.64 8.71 -6.31
N LYS A 150 14.89 9.72 -5.86
CA LYS A 150 15.45 10.84 -5.09
C LYS A 150 15.99 10.40 -3.73
N LEU A 151 15.34 9.42 -3.08
CA LEU A 151 15.85 8.84 -1.85
C LEU A 151 17.21 8.16 -2.07
N ALA A 152 17.37 7.37 -3.13
CA ALA A 152 18.65 6.75 -3.46
C ALA A 152 19.75 7.80 -3.69
N VAL A 153 19.44 8.87 -4.43
CA VAL A 153 20.38 9.99 -4.65
C VAL A 153 20.76 10.68 -3.33
N ALA A 154 19.77 10.98 -2.47
CA ALA A 154 20.01 11.65 -1.20
C ALA A 154 20.84 10.81 -0.22
N LEU A 155 20.71 9.48 -0.29
CA LEU A 155 21.53 8.55 0.48
C LEU A 155 22.93 8.32 -0.13
N GLY A 156 23.19 8.83 -1.34
CA GLY A 156 24.47 8.65 -2.03
C GLY A 156 24.75 7.20 -2.42
N ILE A 157 23.70 6.42 -2.72
CA ILE A 157 23.80 4.97 -2.97
C ILE A 157 23.59 4.61 -4.43
N ASP A 158 24.30 3.57 -4.87
CA ASP A 158 24.05 2.92 -6.15
C ASP A 158 23.15 1.69 -5.95
N MET A 159 21.92 1.78 -6.47
CA MET A 159 20.91 0.71 -6.40
C MET A 159 21.27 -0.54 -7.22
N ASN A 160 22.34 -0.52 -8.02
CA ASN A 160 22.87 -1.71 -8.69
C ASN A 160 23.80 -2.54 -7.81
N THR A 161 24.34 -1.95 -6.74
CA THR A 161 25.25 -2.63 -5.82
C THR A 161 24.50 -3.31 -4.67
N THR A 162 25.06 -4.41 -4.15
CA THR A 162 24.53 -5.07 -2.95
C THR A 162 24.52 -4.11 -1.75
N GLU A 163 25.56 -3.30 -1.59
CA GLU A 163 25.68 -2.32 -0.51
C GLU A 163 24.60 -1.23 -0.61
N GLY A 164 24.42 -0.64 -1.80
CA GLY A 164 23.40 0.38 -2.00
C GLY A 164 21.99 -0.17 -1.76
N LYS A 165 21.67 -1.36 -2.27
CA LYS A 165 20.40 -2.04 -1.96
C LYS A 165 20.22 -2.26 -0.46
N THR A 166 21.27 -2.69 0.24
CA THR A 166 21.24 -2.91 1.70
C THR A 166 20.94 -1.62 2.44
N THR A 167 21.60 -0.52 2.06
CA THR A 167 21.39 0.80 2.68
C THR A 167 19.99 1.35 2.40
N PHE A 168 19.49 1.20 1.18
CA PHE A 168 18.11 1.58 0.83
C PHE A 168 17.09 0.82 1.68
N TRP A 169 17.24 -0.51 1.78
CA TRP A 169 16.34 -1.33 2.56
C TRP A 169 16.43 -1.07 4.06
N LYS A 170 17.61 -0.70 4.56
CA LYS A 170 17.77 -0.24 5.94
C LYS A 170 16.97 1.04 6.21
N ALA A 171 16.97 2.00 5.29
CA ALA A 171 16.15 3.22 5.41
C ALA A 171 14.66 2.90 5.40
N MET A 172 14.22 2.00 4.51
CA MET A 172 12.84 1.52 4.44
C MET A 172 12.39 0.76 5.70
N SER A 173 13.29 -0.07 6.27
CA SER A 173 13.05 -0.80 7.52
C SER A 173 12.91 0.15 8.69
N GLN A 174 13.78 1.16 8.78
CA GLN A 174 13.67 2.20 9.80
C GLN A 174 12.36 2.97 9.69
N ALA A 175 11.98 3.42 8.49
CA ALA A 175 10.71 4.09 8.26
C ALA A 175 9.50 3.19 8.62
N SER A 176 9.57 1.90 8.32
CA SER A 176 8.53 0.92 8.70
C SER A 176 8.41 0.78 10.22
N LYS A 177 9.53 0.78 10.96
CA LYS A 177 9.57 0.75 12.43
C LYS A 177 8.93 1.99 13.02
N ASP A 178 9.31 3.16 12.53
CA ASP A 178 8.78 4.46 12.96
C ASP A 178 7.27 4.60 12.68
N LEU A 179 6.79 3.96 11.62
CA LEU A 179 5.38 3.95 11.26
C LEU A 179 4.55 2.92 12.04
N HIS A 180 5.15 2.02 12.83
CA HIS A 180 4.40 0.99 13.58
C HIS A 180 3.33 0.30 12.72
N ILE A 181 3.74 -0.24 11.57
CA ILE A 181 2.82 -0.81 10.58
C ILE A 181 2.13 -2.05 11.14
N ASP A 182 0.80 -2.06 11.06
CA ASP A 182 -0.04 -3.16 11.53
C ASP A 182 -1.07 -3.53 10.45
N LEU A 183 -0.95 -4.73 9.88
CA LEU A 183 -1.85 -5.23 8.83
C LEU A 183 -2.92 -6.12 9.44
N ASN A 184 -4.15 -5.99 8.92
CA ASN A 184 -5.20 -6.94 9.27
C ASN A 184 -4.78 -8.35 8.80
N PRO A 185 -4.73 -9.36 9.69
CA PRO A 185 -4.19 -10.69 9.37
C PRO A 185 -4.80 -11.36 8.14
N ARG A 186 -6.05 -11.03 7.79
CA ARG A 186 -6.70 -11.55 6.58
C ARG A 186 -5.99 -11.17 5.28
N TYR A 187 -5.19 -10.11 5.29
CA TYR A 187 -4.41 -9.63 4.15
C TYR A 187 -2.93 -10.02 4.23
N GLY A 188 -2.51 -10.71 5.28
CA GLY A 188 -1.13 -11.13 5.53
C GLY A 188 -0.43 -10.27 6.58
N ALA A 189 0.90 -10.36 6.60
CA ALA A 189 1.78 -9.65 7.51
C ALA A 189 2.75 -8.74 6.76
N TRP A 190 3.23 -7.69 7.44
CA TRP A 190 4.28 -6.82 6.94
C TRP A 190 5.63 -7.23 7.53
N ASP A 191 6.60 -7.57 6.66
CA ASP A 191 7.96 -7.88 7.08
C ASP A 191 8.80 -6.61 7.06
N VAL A 192 9.07 -6.07 8.25
CA VAL A 192 9.83 -4.83 8.46
C VAL A 192 11.28 -4.97 7.98
N GLU A 193 11.91 -6.14 8.19
CA GLU A 193 13.30 -6.39 7.85
C GLU A 193 13.51 -6.57 6.34
N LYS A 194 12.53 -7.15 5.66
CA LYS A 194 12.56 -7.26 4.19
C LYS A 194 12.02 -6.04 3.48
N SER A 195 11.23 -5.20 4.17
CA SER A 195 10.52 -4.02 3.63
C SER A 195 9.85 -4.25 2.26
N SER A 196 9.55 -5.51 1.95
CA SER A 196 9.08 -6.01 0.67
C SER A 196 8.19 -7.23 0.91
N ARG A 197 7.29 -7.47 -0.04
CA ARG A 197 6.54 -8.73 -0.11
C ARG A 197 7.51 -9.85 -0.44
N VAL A 198 7.38 -10.99 0.24
CA VAL A 198 8.13 -12.23 -0.04
C VAL A 198 7.94 -12.72 -1.49
N ASP A 199 6.92 -12.21 -2.23
CA ASP A 199 6.58 -12.63 -3.59
C ASP A 199 6.16 -11.47 -4.54
N GLY A 200 6.50 -10.20 -4.25
CA GLY A 200 6.06 -9.04 -5.06
C GLY A 200 7.16 -8.52 -5.99
N LYS A 201 6.91 -8.48 -7.30
CA LYS A 201 7.76 -7.72 -8.24
C LYS A 201 7.54 -6.22 -7.99
N THR A 202 8.43 -5.57 -7.26
CA THR A 202 8.46 -4.10 -7.14
C THR A 202 9.09 -3.48 -8.40
N PRO A 203 8.45 -2.50 -9.06
CA PRO A 203 8.95 -1.87 -10.29
C PRO A 203 10.40 -1.39 -10.20
N TRP A 204 10.80 -0.79 -9.08
CA TRP A 204 12.07 -0.08 -8.95
C TRP A 204 13.32 -0.95 -8.71
N ILE A 205 13.19 -2.28 -8.66
CA ILE A 205 14.35 -3.20 -8.46
C ILE A 205 14.82 -3.84 -9.77
N GLN A 206 14.14 -3.57 -10.89
CA GLN A 206 14.53 -4.00 -12.24
C GLN A 206 14.27 -2.79 -13.17
N GLU A 207 15.17 -2.13 -13.89
CA GLU A 207 16.58 -2.31 -14.28
C GLU A 207 17.20 -0.90 -14.35
N ALA A 208 18.36 -0.69 -13.73
CA ALA A 208 19.28 0.37 -14.16
C ALA A 208 20.38 -0.24 -15.05
N THR A 209 19.94 -1.05 -16.03
CA THR A 209 20.79 -1.60 -17.09
C THR A 209 20.08 -1.41 -18.43
N ALA A 210 20.10 -0.18 -18.94
CA ALA A 210 20.15 0.01 -20.39
C ALA A 210 21.63 -0.10 -20.79
N GLU A 211 22.13 -1.33 -20.96
CA GLU A 211 23.39 -1.53 -21.67
C GLU A 211 23.15 -1.42 -23.19
N PRO A 212 24.03 -0.76 -23.95
CA PRO A 212 23.87 -0.60 -25.38
C PRO A 212 24.07 -1.94 -26.09
N GLN A 213 23.06 -2.41 -26.80
CA GLN A 213 23.18 -3.54 -27.72
C GLN A 213 24.29 -3.25 -28.75
N GLN A 214 25.42 -3.94 -28.62
CA GLN A 214 26.40 -4.05 -29.71
C GLN A 214 25.82 -4.98 -30.79
N PRO A 215 25.82 -4.56 -32.06
CA PRO A 215 25.36 -5.40 -33.16
C PRO A 215 26.37 -6.50 -33.48
N ALA A 216 25.84 -7.65 -33.86
CA ALA A 216 26.56 -8.77 -34.46
C ALA A 216 27.00 -8.47 -35.90
#